data_AF-A0A837HH96-F1
#
_entry.id   AF-A0A837HH96-F1
#
_cell.length_a   1.000
_cell.length_b   1.000
_cell.length_c   1.000
_cell.angle_alpha   90.00
_cell.angle_beta   90.00
_cell.angle_gamma   90.00
#
_symmetry.space_group_name_H-M   'P 1'
#
loop_
_entity.id
_entity.type
_entity.pdbx_description
1 polymer ?
#
loop_
_entity_poly.entity_id
_entity_poly.type
_entity_poly.pdbx_seq_one_letter_code
_entity_poly.pdbx_strand_id
1 'polypeptide(L)'
;MLKKLKLPKFKNEDAERSFWSKLDLSEYFEPSDFVPVSFPNLKPTSRPISLRIPEYLIDRVKEKANAINIPYQSLMKLYIEKGVFAD
;
A
#
# COMPACT_ATOMS: atom_id res chain seq x y z
N MET A 1 4.37 -17.00 23.45
CA MET A 1 3.77 -18.04 22.56
C MET A 1 2.80 -18.92 23.35
N LEU A 2 1.51 -18.96 22.98
CA LEU A 2 0.47 -19.67 23.73
C LEU A 2 0.29 -21.14 23.30
N LYS A 3 0.28 -21.42 21.99
CA LYS A 3 0.13 -22.77 21.42
C LYS A 3 0.91 -22.93 20.12
N LYS A 4 1.40 -24.14 19.85
CA LYS A 4 2.16 -24.45 18.63
C LYS A 4 1.22 -24.62 17.42
N LEU A 5 1.23 -23.64 16.52
CA LEU A 5 0.48 -23.70 15.27
C LEU A 5 1.08 -24.76 14.33
N LYS A 6 0.26 -25.74 13.91
CA LYS A 6 0.66 -26.75 12.91
C LYS A 6 0.15 -26.34 11.53
N LEU A 7 1.05 -25.89 10.67
CA LEU A 7 0.73 -25.50 9.30
C LEU A 7 0.63 -26.75 8.39
N PRO A 8 -0.47 -26.95 7.65
CA PRO A 8 -0.55 -27.99 6.63
C PRO A 8 0.27 -27.60 5.39
N LYS A 9 0.70 -28.59 4.59
CA LYS A 9 1.33 -28.31 3.30
C LYS A 9 0.27 -27.89 2.28
N PHE A 10 0.28 -26.61 1.89
CA PHE A 10 -0.63 -26.08 0.88
C PHE A 10 -0.14 -26.40 -0.53
N LYS A 11 -1.08 -26.69 -1.45
CA LYS A 11 -0.78 -26.92 -2.87
C LYS A 11 -0.91 -25.65 -3.74
N ASN A 12 -1.63 -24.63 -3.26
CA ASN A 12 -1.92 -23.39 -3.99
C ASN A 12 -2.06 -22.21 -3.01
N GLU A 13 -1.77 -21.00 -3.47
CA GLU A 13 -1.84 -19.75 -2.72
C GLU A 13 -3.27 -19.43 -2.26
N ASP A 14 -4.28 -19.71 -3.08
CA ASP A 14 -5.69 -19.47 -2.71
C ASP A 14 -6.14 -20.30 -1.50
N ALA A 15 -5.63 -21.53 -1.40
CA ALA A 15 -5.91 -22.42 -0.28
C ALA A 15 -5.22 -21.94 1.01
N GLU A 16 -4.01 -21.42 0.88
CA GLU A 16 -3.28 -20.78 1.97
C GLU A 16 -4.00 -19.52 2.46
N ARG A 17 -4.41 -18.63 1.55
CA ARG A 17 -5.17 -17.41 1.90
C ARG A 17 -6.47 -17.72 2.63
N SER A 18 -7.18 -18.76 2.20
CA SER A 18 -8.43 -19.22 2.82
C SER A 18 -8.23 -19.84 4.21
N PHE A 19 -7.04 -20.39 4.48
CA PHE A 19 -6.67 -20.89 5.80
C PHE A 19 -6.34 -19.73 6.74
N TRP A 20 -5.51 -18.78 6.29
CA TRP A 20 -5.13 -17.62 7.09
C TRP A 20 -6.33 -16.71 7.42
N SER A 21 -7.31 -16.59 6.53
CA SER A 21 -8.50 -15.76 6.79
C SER A 21 -9.44 -16.32 7.87
N LYS A 22 -9.36 -17.63 8.15
CA LYS A 22 -10.19 -18.30 9.17
C LYS A 22 -9.45 -18.52 10.49
N LEU A 23 -8.13 -18.35 10.50
CA LEU A 23 -7.30 -18.59 11.66
C LEU A 23 -7.28 -17.35 12.56
N ASP A 24 -7.72 -17.52 13.80
CA ASP A 24 -7.50 -16.50 14.83
C ASP A 24 -6.09 -16.62 15.41
N LEU A 25 -5.26 -15.62 15.18
CA LEU A 25 -3.87 -15.58 15.65
C LEU A 25 -3.77 -15.29 17.15
N SER A 26 -4.81 -14.73 17.76
CA SER A 26 -4.83 -14.40 19.20
C SER A 26 -4.81 -15.63 20.11
N GLU A 27 -5.25 -16.79 19.59
CA GLU A 27 -5.22 -18.05 20.34
C GLU A 27 -3.82 -18.70 20.39
N TYR A 28 -2.90 -18.24 19.54
CA TYR A 28 -1.58 -18.86 19.35
C TYR A 28 -0.40 -17.95 19.74
N PHE A 29 -0.54 -16.63 19.59
CA PHE A 29 0.54 -15.65 19.79
C PHE A 29 0.18 -14.57 20.80
N GLU A 30 1.17 -14.16 21.61
CA GLU A 30 1.06 -12.98 22.48
C GLU A 30 1.65 -11.75 21.78
N PRO A 31 1.24 -10.52 22.15
CA PRO A 31 1.80 -9.27 21.61
C PRO A 31 3.34 -9.20 21.67
N SER A 32 3.94 -9.85 22.67
CA SER A 32 5.40 -9.94 22.85
C SER A 32 6.11 -10.85 21.84
N ASP A 33 5.38 -11.72 21.12
CA ASP A 33 5.95 -12.60 20.10
C ASP A 33 6.09 -11.93 18.73
N PHE A 34 5.48 -10.75 18.52
CA PHE A 34 5.50 -10.03 17.24
C PHE A 34 6.76 -9.18 17.08
N VAL A 35 7.38 -9.24 15.90
CA VAL A 35 8.56 -8.44 15.53
C VAL A 35 8.13 -7.38 14.51
N PRO A 36 8.60 -6.12 14.63
CA PRO A 36 8.38 -5.12 13.60
C PRO A 36 9.05 -5.58 12.30
N VAL A 37 8.23 -5.85 11.29
CA VAL A 37 8.69 -6.21 9.95
C VAL A 37 8.59 -4.99 9.04
N SER A 38 9.67 -4.70 8.32
CA SER A 38 9.66 -3.76 7.21
C SER A 38 9.56 -4.56 5.93
N PHE A 39 8.71 -4.13 5.00
CA PHE A 39 8.58 -4.73 3.67
C PHE A 39 9.21 -3.83 2.61
N PRO A 40 10.55 -3.69 2.55
CA PRO A 40 11.22 -2.74 1.67
C PRO A 40 11.02 -3.04 0.18
N ASN A 41 10.69 -4.29 -0.15
CA ASN A 41 10.59 -4.79 -1.53
C ASN A 41 9.14 -4.93 -2.03
N LEU A 42 8.13 -4.65 -1.21
CA LEU A 42 6.75 -4.61 -1.68
C LEU A 42 6.57 -3.33 -2.51
N LYS A 43 6.53 -3.47 -3.83
CA LYS A 43 6.25 -2.35 -4.73
C LYS A 43 4.77 -1.96 -4.54
N PRO A 44 4.46 -0.70 -4.15
CA PRO A 44 3.09 -0.23 -4.19
C PRO A 44 2.54 -0.42 -5.60
N THR A 45 1.41 -1.11 -5.72
CA THR A 45 0.79 -1.35 -7.03
C THR A 45 0.22 -0.02 -7.54
N SER A 46 0.64 0.39 -8.74
CA SER A 46 0.10 1.58 -9.41
C SER A 46 -0.89 1.16 -10.48
N ARG A 47 -2.06 1.79 -10.51
CA ARG A 47 -3.09 1.57 -11.53
C ARG A 47 -3.29 2.86 -12.34
N PRO A 48 -3.27 2.80 -13.68
CA PRO A 48 -3.60 3.96 -14.49
C PRO A 48 -5.09 4.30 -14.34
N ILE A 49 -5.38 5.58 -14.14
CA ILE A 49 -6.73 6.13 -14.10
C ILE A 49 -6.86 7.25 -15.13
N SER A 50 -8.04 7.37 -15.74
CA SER A 50 -8.39 8.54 -16.58
C SER A 50 -9.18 9.52 -15.74
N LEU A 51 -8.74 10.78 -15.69
CA LEU A 51 -9.37 11.86 -14.91
C LEU A 51 -9.56 13.09 -15.80
N ARG A 52 -10.73 13.75 -15.68
CA ARG A 52 -10.97 15.04 -16.33
C ARG A 52 -10.57 16.16 -15.38
N ILE A 53 -9.71 17.05 -15.85
CA ILE A 53 -9.21 18.21 -15.11
C ILE A 53 -9.33 19.44 -16.02
N PRO A 54 -9.68 20.63 -15.49
CA PRO A 54 -9.65 21.87 -16.28
C PRO A 54 -8.25 22.15 -16.85
N GLU A 55 -8.20 22.62 -18.11
CA GLU A 55 -6.95 22.85 -18.83
C GLU A 55 -6.03 23.85 -18.13
N TYR A 56 -6.59 24.96 -17.63
CA TYR A 56 -5.83 25.96 -16.88
C TYR A 56 -5.10 25.36 -15.68
N LEU A 57 -5.66 24.34 -15.03
CA LEU A 57 -5.06 23.72 -13.85
C LEU A 57 -3.88 22.83 -14.26
N ILE A 58 -4.01 22.12 -15.39
CA ILE A 58 -2.92 21.29 -15.95
C ILE A 58 -1.70 22.17 -16.24
N ASP A 59 -1.90 23.33 -16.84
CA ASP A 59 -0.80 24.24 -17.18
C ASP A 59 -0.12 24.80 -15.92
N ARG A 60 -0.91 25.20 -14.91
CA ARG A 60 -0.36 25.63 -13.62
C ARG A 60 0.45 24.55 -12.91
N VAL A 61 0.00 23.29 -12.99
CA VAL A 61 0.75 22.17 -12.40
C VAL A 61 2.05 21.93 -13.17
N LYS A 62 2.05 22.04 -14.50
CA LYS A 62 3.29 21.94 -15.31
C LYS A 62 4.28 23.06 -14.97
N GLU A 63 3.82 24.30 -14.88
CA GLU A 63 4.64 25.46 -14.48
C GLU A 63 5.32 25.20 -13.13
N LYS A 64 4.53 24.81 -12.12
CA LYS A 64 5.04 24.51 -10.78
C LYS A 64 6.02 23.35 -10.80
N ALA A 65 5.67 22.26 -11.47
CA ALA A 65 6.52 21.07 -11.54
C ALA A 65 7.89 21.37 -12.18
N ASN A 66 7.90 22.19 -13.23
CA ASN A 66 9.13 22.66 -13.86
C ASN A 66 9.97 23.52 -12.89
N ALA A 67 9.34 24.43 -12.14
CA ALA A 67 10.03 25.29 -11.17
C ALA A 67 10.76 24.50 -10.07
N ILE A 68 10.24 23.33 -9.68
CA ILE A 68 10.85 22.43 -8.69
C ILE A 68 11.58 21.23 -9.33
N ASN A 69 11.79 21.24 -10.65
CA ASN A 69 12.48 20.20 -11.40
C ASN A 69 11.95 18.77 -11.19
N ILE A 70 10.62 18.60 -11.15
CA ILE A 70 9.99 17.28 -11.12
C ILE A 70 8.96 17.10 -12.25
N PRO A 71 8.65 15.86 -12.66
CA PRO A 71 7.56 15.61 -13.60
C PRO A 71 6.21 16.07 -13.04
N TYR A 72 5.38 16.70 -13.87
CA TYR A 72 4.04 17.16 -13.47
C TYR A 72 3.16 16.04 -12.91
N GLN A 73 3.32 14.81 -13.41
CA GLN A 73 2.63 13.62 -12.90
C GLN A 73 3.06 13.25 -11.48
N SER A 74 4.34 13.42 -11.15
CA SER A 74 4.85 13.21 -9.79
C SER A 74 4.30 14.28 -8.84
N LEU A 75 4.24 15.54 -9.29
CA LEU A 75 3.62 16.61 -8.52
C LEU A 75 2.13 16.36 -8.27
N MET A 76 1.40 15.88 -9.28
CA MET A 76 -0.02 15.50 -9.12
C MET A 76 -0.20 14.40 -8.08
N LYS A 77 0.66 13.37 -8.08
CA LYS A 77 0.62 12.32 -7.05
C LYS A 77 0.80 12.90 -5.65
N LEU A 78 1.78 13.79 -5.46
CA LEU A 78 2.02 14.43 -4.17
C LEU A 78 0.84 15.28 -3.71
N TYR A 79 0.15 15.99 -4.61
CA TYR A 79 -1.05 16.75 -4.26
C TYR A 79 -2.23 15.86 -3.88
N ILE A 80 -2.44 14.74 -4.59
CA ILE A 80 -3.46 13.76 -4.24
C ILE A 80 -3.15 13.13 -2.88
N GLU A 81 -1.90 12.72 -2.66
CA GLU A 81 -1.43 12.17 -1.39
C GLU A 81 -1.66 13.16 -0.24
N LYS A 82 -1.24 14.42 -0.42
CA LYS A 82 -1.54 15.48 0.54
C LYS A 82 -3.03 15.66 0.79
N GLY A 83 -3.88 15.59 -0.24
CA GLY A 83 -5.32 15.74 -0.06
C GLY A 83 -5.98 14.54 0.66
N VAL A 84 -5.43 13.33 0.51
CA VAL A 84 -5.95 12.10 1.11
C VAL A 84 -5.45 11.89 2.54
N PHE A 85 -4.21 12.29 2.84
CA PHE A 85 -3.55 12.08 4.13
C PHE A 85 -3.37 13.37 4.96
N ALA A 86 -4.01 14.48 4.58
CA ALA A 86 -4.00 15.72 5.38
C ALA A 86 -5.01 15.71 6.54
N ASP A 87 -5.68 14.58 6.78
CA ASP A 87 -6.44 14.29 8.01
C ASP A 87 -5.60 13.42 8.97
#